data_AF-A0A7V9VKR1-F1
#
_entry.id   AF-A0A7V9VKR1-F1
#
_cell.length_a   1.000
_cell.length_b   1.000
_cell.length_c   1.000
_cell.angle_alpha   90.00
_cell.angle_beta   90.00
_cell.angle_gamma   90.00
#
_symmetry.space_group_name_H-M   'P 1'
#
loop_
_entity.id
_entity.type
_entity.pdbx_description
1 polymer ?
#
loop_
_entity_poly.entity_id
_entity_poly.type
_entity_poly.pdbx_seq_one_letter_code
_entity_poly.pdbx_strand_id
1 'polypeptide(L)'
;MQVLAALSVGALIVTGCGGDDDALSEDELVEQGNAICAEHTAPIEAAAGELLAGGQLPSEKDFGKLANETIIPEYGAQIEELRALEPPEDLSDSYAQWLDDSQSLLEQIKKDPSLITDPSNFSSVNQQADELGLASDCHAGPE
;
A
#
# COMPACT_ATOMS: atom_id res chain seq x y z
N MET A 1 46.69 -30.66 1.66
CA MET A 1 47.54 -30.23 0.54
C MET A 1 46.71 -30.30 -0.73
N GLN A 2 46.42 -29.14 -1.34
CA GLN A 2 45.94 -28.89 -2.72
C GLN A 2 44.55 -29.48 -3.10
N VAL A 3 43.46 -28.71 -3.23
CA VAL A 3 43.07 -27.58 -4.13
C VAL A 3 42.84 -28.00 -5.59
N LEU A 4 41.61 -27.78 -6.09
CA LEU A 4 41.17 -27.29 -7.43
C LEU A 4 39.65 -27.62 -7.59
N ALA A 5 38.70 -26.70 -7.37
CA ALA A 5 38.27 -25.57 -8.21
C ALA A 5 37.49 -25.96 -9.49
N ALA A 6 36.18 -25.72 -9.49
CA ALA A 6 35.32 -25.45 -10.66
C ALA A 6 34.06 -24.73 -10.12
N LEU A 7 33.99 -23.39 -10.07
CA LEU A 7 33.59 -22.45 -11.14
C LEU A 7 32.30 -22.86 -11.88
N SER A 8 31.17 -22.34 -11.40
CA SER A 8 29.99 -22.08 -12.21
C SER A 8 29.33 -20.80 -11.70
N VAL A 9 29.61 -19.72 -12.43
CA VAL A 9 29.07 -18.38 -12.27
C VAL A 9 27.62 -18.39 -12.74
N GLY A 10 26.68 -18.15 -11.84
CA GLY A 10 25.29 -17.82 -12.14
C GLY A 10 25.00 -16.45 -11.54
N ALA A 11 25.13 -15.40 -12.35
CA ALA A 11 24.84 -14.04 -11.96
C ALA A 11 23.32 -13.85 -11.82
N LEU A 12 22.84 -13.87 -10.57
CA LEU A 12 21.64 -13.12 -10.20
C LEU A 12 22.13 -11.74 -9.78
N ILE A 13 22.08 -10.79 -10.71
CA ILE A 13 22.18 -9.38 -10.37
C ILE A 13 20.88 -9.06 -9.63
N VAL A 14 20.91 -9.18 -8.31
CA VAL A 14 20.08 -8.34 -7.45
C VAL A 14 20.67 -6.95 -7.65
N THR A 15 20.00 -6.11 -8.43
CA THR A 15 20.21 -4.67 -8.38
C THR A 15 19.67 -4.16 -7.05
N GLY A 16 20.34 -4.52 -5.96
CA GLY A 16 20.32 -3.74 -4.73
C GLY A 16 21.32 -2.62 -4.98
N CYS A 17 20.81 -1.43 -5.32
CA CYS A 17 21.64 -0.25 -5.38
C CYS A 17 22.11 0.01 -3.95
N GLY A 18 23.36 -0.34 -3.66
CA GLY A 18 24.08 0.12 -2.49
C GLY A 18 24.93 1.30 -2.91
N GLY A 19 24.74 2.44 -2.25
CA GLY A 19 25.65 3.58 -2.35
C GLY A 19 25.14 4.79 -1.58
N ASP A 20 25.41 4.82 -0.25
CA ASP A 20 25.66 5.99 0.63
C ASP A 20 24.84 7.31 0.49
N ASP A 21 23.72 7.30 -0.25
CA ASP A 21 22.69 8.35 -0.37
C ASP A 21 21.34 7.61 -0.42
N ASP A 22 20.87 7.13 0.74
CA ASP A 22 19.85 6.08 0.87
C ASP A 22 18.40 6.47 0.46
N ALA A 23 18.15 7.72 0.07
CA ALA A 23 16.82 8.21 -0.32
C ALA A 23 16.49 7.98 -1.81
N LEU A 24 15.24 7.58 -2.09
CA LEU A 24 14.69 7.50 -3.45
C LEU A 24 14.57 8.90 -4.07
N SER A 25 14.64 8.97 -5.41
CA SER A 25 14.10 10.14 -6.12
C SER A 25 12.57 10.17 -6.04
N GLU A 26 11.96 11.32 -6.32
CA GLU A 26 10.50 11.47 -6.39
C GLU A 26 9.87 10.47 -7.38
N ASP A 27 10.44 10.34 -8.58
CA ASP A 27 9.94 9.41 -9.60
C ASP A 27 10.03 7.94 -9.11
N GLU A 28 11.12 7.57 -8.41
CA GLU A 28 11.28 6.22 -7.85
C GLU A 28 10.34 5.96 -6.68
N LEU A 29 10.07 6.97 -5.83
CA LEU A 29 9.08 6.89 -4.76
C LEU A 29 7.68 6.66 -5.34
N VAL A 30 7.31 7.42 -6.37
CA VAL A 30 6.01 7.29 -7.05
C VAL A 30 5.89 5.94 -7.74
N GLU A 31 6.92 5.47 -8.44
CA GLU A 31 6.90 4.17 -9.11
C GLU A 31 6.76 3.01 -8.11
N GLN A 32 7.59 2.98 -7.06
CA GLN A 32 7.57 1.90 -6.06
C GLN A 32 6.33 1.97 -5.18
N GLY A 33 5.92 3.16 -4.74
CA GLY A 33 4.71 3.37 -3.96
C GLY A 33 3.47 2.89 -4.70
N ASN A 34 3.31 3.28 -5.96
CA ASN A 34 2.18 2.83 -6.78
C ASN A 34 2.19 1.31 -7.02
N ALA A 35 3.35 0.69 -7.16
CA ALA A 35 3.46 -0.76 -7.30
C ALA A 35 2.95 -1.49 -6.03
N ILE A 36 3.37 -1.04 -4.85
CA ILE A 36 2.90 -1.57 -3.56
C ILE A 36 1.39 -1.36 -3.41
N CYS A 37 0.91 -0.15 -3.73
CA CYS A 37 -0.50 0.15 -3.63
C CYS A 37 -1.36 -0.74 -4.54
N ALA A 38 -0.95 -0.92 -5.79
CA ALA A 38 -1.64 -1.80 -6.73
C ALA A 38 -1.63 -3.27 -6.28
N GLU A 39 -0.52 -3.75 -5.70
CA GLU A 39 -0.40 -5.12 -5.17
C GLU A 39 -1.46 -5.40 -4.09
N HIS A 40 -1.64 -4.47 -3.14
CA HIS A 40 -2.59 -4.64 -2.04
C HIS A 40 -4.04 -4.27 -2.40
N THR A 41 -4.25 -3.39 -3.39
CA THR A 41 -5.60 -3.04 -3.87
C THR A 41 -6.21 -4.17 -4.72
N ALA A 42 -5.40 -4.90 -5.48
CA ALA A 42 -5.88 -6.01 -6.33
C ALA A 42 -6.71 -7.08 -5.59
N PRO A 43 -6.30 -7.65 -4.43
CA PRO A 43 -7.12 -8.61 -3.69
C PRO A 43 -8.41 -7.99 -3.12
N ILE A 44 -8.37 -6.70 -2.75
CA ILE A 44 -9.56 -5.96 -2.28
C ILE A 44 -10.59 -5.85 -3.41
N GLU A 45 -10.16 -5.39 -4.59
CA GLU A 45 -11.04 -5.25 -5.77
C GLU A 45 -11.61 -6.59 -6.21
N ALA A 46 -10.79 -7.65 -6.21
CA ALA A 46 -11.25 -9.00 -6.53
C ALA A 46 -12.35 -9.46 -5.56
N ALA A 47 -12.12 -9.32 -4.25
CA ALA A 47 -13.08 -9.75 -3.23
C ALA A 47 -14.36 -8.89 -3.23
N ALA A 48 -14.24 -7.58 -3.44
CA ALA A 48 -15.39 -6.69 -3.61
C ALA A 48 -16.18 -7.01 -4.89
N GLY A 49 -15.48 -7.30 -5.99
CA GLY A 49 -16.06 -7.70 -7.26
C GLY A 49 -16.84 -9.02 -7.15
N GLU A 50 -16.28 -10.04 -6.49
CA GLU A 50 -16.97 -11.30 -6.21
C GLU A 50 -18.24 -11.09 -5.38
N LEU A 51 -18.17 -10.22 -4.37
CA LEU A 51 -19.28 -9.91 -3.50
C LEU A 51 -20.43 -9.21 -4.25
N LEU A 52 -20.10 -8.36 -5.22
CA LEU A 52 -21.07 -7.59 -6.02
C LEU A 52 -21.53 -8.31 -7.30
N ALA A 53 -20.85 -9.37 -7.73
CA ALA A 53 -21.15 -10.10 -8.97
C ALA A 53 -22.60 -10.65 -9.05
N GLY A 54 -23.25 -10.83 -7.89
CA GLY A 54 -24.64 -11.27 -7.80
C GLY A 54 -25.68 -10.20 -8.14
N GLY A 55 -25.28 -8.96 -8.42
CA GLY A 55 -26.17 -7.84 -8.76
C GLY A 55 -27.08 -7.39 -7.59
N GLN A 56 -26.78 -7.85 -6.39
CA GLN A 56 -27.46 -7.48 -5.15
C GLN A 56 -26.45 -6.80 -4.23
N LEU A 57 -26.92 -5.82 -3.46
CA LEU A 57 -26.09 -5.22 -2.44
C LEU A 57 -25.73 -6.29 -1.38
N PRO A 58 -24.47 -6.33 -0.92
CA PRO A 58 -24.09 -7.24 0.14
C PRO A 58 -24.84 -6.95 1.43
N SER A 59 -25.06 -8.00 2.22
CA SER A 59 -25.53 -7.80 3.59
C SER A 59 -24.44 -7.11 4.43
N GLU A 60 -24.85 -6.43 5.51
CA GLU A 60 -23.89 -5.86 6.48
C GLU A 60 -22.90 -6.91 6.99
N LYS A 61 -23.35 -8.17 7.15
CA LYS A 61 -22.51 -9.28 7.58
C LYS A 61 -21.45 -9.63 6.54
N ASP A 62 -21.83 -9.71 5.26
CA ASP A 62 -20.89 -10.07 4.19
C ASP A 62 -19.89 -8.93 3.96
N PHE A 63 -20.35 -7.68 4.03
CA PHE A 63 -19.47 -6.52 3.99
C PHE A 63 -18.52 -6.48 5.20
N GLY A 64 -19.03 -6.72 6.41
CA GLY A 64 -18.19 -6.79 7.61
C GLY A 64 -17.14 -7.90 7.53
N LYS A 65 -17.45 -9.02 6.87
CA LYS A 65 -16.49 -10.09 6.59
C LYS A 65 -15.41 -9.61 5.62
N LEU A 66 -15.79 -9.02 4.48
CA LEU A 66 -14.85 -8.42 3.51
C LEU A 66 -13.93 -7.39 4.19
N ALA A 67 -14.49 -6.51 5.02
CA ALA A 67 -13.74 -5.50 5.74
C ALA A 67 -12.67 -6.11 6.66
N ASN A 68 -13.06 -7.07 7.50
CA ASN A 68 -12.14 -7.64 8.50
C ASN A 68 -11.16 -8.68 7.93
N GLU A 69 -11.56 -9.44 6.91
CA GLU A 69 -10.74 -10.52 6.36
C GLU A 69 -9.88 -10.09 5.18
N THR A 70 -10.20 -8.97 4.53
CA THR A 70 -9.48 -8.50 3.32
C THR A 70 -9.07 -7.04 3.42
N ILE A 71 -10.00 -6.08 3.52
CA ILE A 71 -9.66 -4.65 3.43
C ILE A 71 -8.69 -4.22 4.52
N ILE A 72 -9.00 -4.51 5.79
CA ILE A 72 -8.18 -4.10 6.93
C ILE A 72 -6.80 -4.75 6.91
N PRO A 73 -6.65 -6.07 6.67
CA PRO A 73 -5.34 -6.71 6.52
C PRO A 73 -4.52 -6.16 5.36
N GLU A 74 -5.10 -6.04 4.16
CA GLU A 74 -4.38 -5.60 2.96
C GLU A 74 -3.95 -4.14 3.08
N TYR A 75 -4.82 -3.24 3.56
CA TYR A 75 -4.44 -1.84 3.79
C TYR A 75 -3.39 -1.69 4.89
N GLY A 76 -3.43 -2.54 5.93
CA GLY A 76 -2.39 -2.60 6.95
C GLY A 76 -1.03 -3.04 6.40
N ALA A 77 -1.01 -4.06 5.53
CA ALA A 77 0.21 -4.51 4.88
C ALA A 77 0.77 -3.45 3.91
N GLN A 78 -0.10 -2.80 3.14
CA GLN A 78 0.25 -1.69 2.25
C GLN A 78 1.00 -0.59 3.00
N ILE A 79 0.47 -0.12 4.14
CA ILE A 79 1.12 0.92 4.96
C ILE A 79 2.50 0.47 5.46
N GLU A 80 2.64 -0.78 5.91
CA GLU A 80 3.92 -1.30 6.43
C GLU A 80 4.98 -1.42 5.31
N GLU A 81 4.60 -1.86 4.12
CA GLU A 81 5.51 -1.92 2.97
C GLU A 81 5.90 -0.53 2.48
N LEU A 82 4.95 0.41 2.43
CA LEU A 82 5.22 1.81 2.10
C LEU A 82 6.15 2.48 3.12
N ARG A 83 6.07 2.14 4.41
CA ARG A 83 7.00 2.63 5.45
C ARG A 83 8.45 2.18 5.24
N ALA A 84 8.68 1.13 4.44
CA ALA A 84 10.02 0.67 4.12
C ALA A 84 10.68 1.46 2.98
N LEU A 85 9.93 2.33 2.28
CA LEU A 85 10.48 3.23 1.29
C LEU A 85 11.13 4.44 1.97
N GLU A 86 12.30 4.85 1.48
CA GLU A 86 12.98 6.06 1.92
C GLU A 86 12.68 7.21 0.95
N PRO A 87 11.78 8.15 1.29
CA PRO A 87 11.43 9.26 0.39
C PRO A 87 12.59 10.26 0.25
N PRO A 88 12.62 11.09 -0.81
CA PRO A 88 13.56 12.20 -0.89
C PRO A 88 13.30 13.22 0.22
N GLU A 89 14.34 13.96 0.64
CA GLU A 89 14.29 14.88 1.79
C GLU A 89 13.13 15.90 1.71
N ASP A 90 12.79 16.37 0.51
CA ASP A 90 11.73 17.35 0.28
C ASP A 90 10.31 16.78 0.42
N LEU A 91 10.14 15.46 0.27
CA LEU A 91 8.86 14.77 0.46
C LEU A 91 8.78 14.02 1.79
N SER A 92 9.89 13.84 2.51
CA SER A 92 9.97 13.02 3.71
C SER A 92 8.89 13.35 4.76
N ASP A 93 8.67 14.62 5.06
CA ASP A 93 7.68 15.03 6.06
C ASP A 93 6.24 14.77 5.60
N SER A 94 5.91 15.09 4.33
CA SER A 94 4.58 14.85 3.77
C SER A 94 4.28 13.36 3.64
N TYR A 95 5.27 12.56 3.24
CA TYR A 95 5.15 11.11 3.10
C TYR A 95 4.95 10.44 4.48
N ALA A 96 5.73 10.85 5.49
CA ALA A 96 5.57 10.35 6.85
C ALA A 96 4.19 10.72 7.43
N GLN A 97 3.74 11.97 7.23
CA GLN A 97 2.43 12.43 7.67
C GLN A 97 1.30 11.62 7.02
N TRP A 98 1.40 11.37 5.72
CA TRP A 98 0.44 10.54 4.99
C TRP A 98 0.34 9.12 5.55
N LEU A 99 1.47 8.48 5.84
CA LEU A 99 1.49 7.13 6.43
C LEU A 99 0.96 7.10 7.87
N ASP A 100 1.18 8.16 8.65
CA ASP A 100 0.66 8.26 10.01
C ASP A 100 -0.84 8.52 10.05
N ASP A 101 -1.37 9.34 9.14
CA ASP A 101 -2.81 9.57 8.98
C ASP A 101 -3.51 8.33 8.43
N SER A 102 -2.89 7.65 7.45
CA SER A 102 -3.34 6.35 6.92
C SER A 102 -3.44 5.30 8.01
N GLN A 103 -2.41 5.18 8.86
CA GLN A 103 -2.40 4.28 10.01
C GLN A 103 -3.49 4.66 11.04
N SER A 104 -3.64 5.95 11.32
CA SER A 104 -4.65 6.45 12.25
C SER A 104 -6.08 6.18 11.76
N LEU A 105 -6.32 6.30 10.46
CA LEU A 105 -7.58 5.93 9.82
C LEU A 105 -7.80 4.41 9.91
N LEU A 106 -6.80 3.58 9.59
CA LEU A 106 -6.88 2.13 9.73
C LEU A 106 -7.26 1.71 11.16
N GLU A 107 -6.66 2.34 12.17
CA GLU A 107 -7.00 2.07 13.58
C GLU A 107 -8.42 2.52 13.98
N GLN A 108 -8.97 3.53 13.30
CA GLN A 108 -10.38 3.92 13.46
C GLN A 108 -11.29 2.88 12.81
N ILE A 109 -10.99 2.46 11.59
CA ILE A 109 -11.74 1.43 10.85
C ILE A 109 -11.72 0.08 11.58
N LYS A 110 -10.59 -0.31 12.19
CA LYS A 110 -10.51 -1.52 13.02
C LYS A 110 -11.47 -1.49 14.22
N LYS A 111 -11.73 -0.31 14.78
CA LYS A 111 -12.68 -0.13 15.90
C LYS A 111 -14.12 -0.05 15.42
N ASP A 112 -14.33 0.58 14.26
CA ASP A 112 -15.62 0.75 13.63
C ASP A 112 -15.53 0.57 12.11
N PRO A 113 -15.70 -0.67 11.60
CA PRO A 113 -15.64 -0.94 10.17
C PRO A 113 -16.74 -0.25 9.36
N SER A 114 -17.79 0.28 10.01
CA SER A 114 -18.85 1.01 9.30
C SER A 114 -18.35 2.32 8.68
N LEU A 115 -17.24 2.87 9.18
CA LEU A 115 -16.59 4.07 8.64
C LEU A 115 -16.20 3.90 7.16
N ILE A 116 -16.02 2.67 6.68
CA ILE A 116 -15.70 2.40 5.27
C ILE A 116 -16.84 2.82 4.33
N THR A 117 -18.06 2.92 4.84
CA THR A 117 -19.25 3.20 4.03
C THR A 117 -19.46 4.68 3.69
N ASP A 118 -18.68 5.58 4.31
CA ASP A 118 -18.75 7.02 4.06
C ASP A 118 -17.45 7.51 3.41
N PRO A 119 -17.46 7.83 2.10
CA PRO A 119 -16.29 8.31 1.36
C PRO A 119 -15.58 9.51 2.00
N SER A 120 -16.33 10.36 2.73
CA SER A 120 -15.77 11.55 3.35
C SER A 120 -14.72 11.23 4.43
N ASN A 121 -14.76 10.03 5.02
CA ASN A 121 -13.76 9.55 5.97
C ASN A 121 -12.36 9.34 5.35
N PHE A 122 -12.28 9.21 4.02
CA PHE A 122 -11.03 8.97 3.29
C PHE A 122 -10.43 10.23 2.67
N SER A 123 -11.27 11.25 2.44
CA SER A 123 -10.93 12.44 1.66
C SER A 123 -9.59 13.08 2.00
N SER A 124 -9.28 13.24 3.30
CA SER A 124 -8.01 13.82 3.73
C SER A 124 -6.80 12.98 3.37
N VAL A 125 -6.88 11.66 3.54
CA VAL A 125 -5.77 10.74 3.25
C VAL A 125 -5.58 10.57 1.74
N ASN A 126 -6.69 10.52 0.98
CA ASN A 126 -6.64 10.46 -0.48
C ASN A 126 -6.00 11.73 -1.05
N GLN A 127 -6.39 12.91 -0.56
CA GLN A 127 -5.78 14.17 -0.96
C GLN A 127 -4.26 14.19 -0.71
N GLN A 128 -3.81 13.66 0.43
CA GLN A 128 -2.38 13.59 0.73
C GLN A 128 -1.63 12.67 -0.25
N ALA A 129 -2.22 11.53 -0.63
CA ALA A 129 -1.65 10.67 -1.66
C ALA A 129 -1.53 11.39 -3.02
N ASP A 130 -2.56 12.15 -3.42
CA ASP A 130 -2.54 12.94 -4.65
C ASP A 130 -1.46 14.04 -4.62
N GLU A 131 -1.30 14.70 -3.47
CA GLU A 131 -0.26 15.73 -3.27
C GLU A 131 1.16 15.16 -3.34
N LEU A 132 1.32 13.86 -3.08
CA LEU A 132 2.57 13.09 -3.26
C LEU A 132 2.76 12.56 -4.68
N GLY A 133 1.80 12.78 -5.60
CA GLY A 133 1.85 12.27 -6.97
C GLY A 133 1.55 10.77 -7.09
N LEU A 134 1.01 10.14 -6.05
CA LEU A 134 0.61 8.75 -6.06
C LEU A 134 -0.71 8.55 -6.83
N ALA A 135 -0.91 7.35 -7.36
CA ALA A 135 -2.10 6.98 -8.10
C ALA A 135 -3.27 6.63 -7.17
N SER A 136 -4.47 6.50 -7.75
CA SER A 136 -5.70 6.16 -7.02
C SER A 136 -5.63 4.83 -6.27
N ASP A 137 -4.74 3.91 -6.64
CA ASP A 137 -4.56 2.65 -5.91
C ASP A 137 -3.97 2.88 -4.51
N CYS A 138 -3.33 4.02 -4.28
CA CYS A 138 -2.83 4.47 -2.97
C CYS A 138 -3.87 5.25 -2.16
N HIS A 139 -5.10 5.40 -2.67
CA HIS A 139 -6.19 5.98 -1.88
C HIS A 139 -6.66 4.99 -0.82
N ALA A 140 -7.05 5.49 0.35
CA ALA A 140 -7.52 4.68 1.47
C ALA A 140 -8.94 4.10 1.26
N GLY A 141 -9.67 4.63 0.29
CA GLY A 141 -11.04 4.28 -0.02
C GLY A 141 -11.58 5.08 -1.20
N PRO A 142 -12.84 4.83 -1.62
CA PRO A 142 -13.44 5.49 -2.77
C PRO A 142 -13.61 7.00 -2.58
N GLU A 143 -13.58 7.73 -3.69
CA GLU A 143 -13.89 9.16 -3.79
C GLU A 143 -15.40 9.46 -3.92
#